data_AF-A0A9W8HV45-F1
#
_entry.id   AF-A0A9W8HV45-F1
#
_cell.length_a   1.000
_cell.length_b   1.000
_cell.length_c   1.000
_cell.angle_alpha   90.00
_cell.angle_beta   90.00
_cell.angle_gamma   90.00
#
_symmetry.space_group_name_H-M   'P 1'
#
loop_
_entity.id
_entity.type
_entity.pdbx_description
1 polymer ?
#
loop_
_entity_poly.entity_id
_entity_poly.type
_entity_poly.pdbx_seq_one_letter_code
_entity_poly.pdbx_strand_id
1 'polypeptide(L)'
;MVALADLCVFVRNAAAMDQANQAKLNSAGVIDDIICTIKSAAQYDVTYAEAADCAALAGQSLSNIVTGNEALRYMLVEKELCSNSNLPSETVYWHLLASTSNKAVIAGLVLILNSLKGDPGLAKIFCSSQAGQALAAVIGERFGESEDDEAEEKTLLYTILSILIESGCLELVLTDELEPKVCGFLDALAAYCNNNADPAVYNRVATSDLLQTIHAILTSCSAALSRIFQGSSEAEPIGSDDSVDMQSIMTVHHALGSTISIIGSITTDMAPTLVDRVSKG
;
A
#
# COMPACT_ATOMS: atom_id res chain seq x y z
N MET A 1 -2.59 -27.48 -17.47
CA MET A 1 -3.74 -27.01 -16.67
C MET A 1 -4.17 -27.99 -15.58
N VAL A 2 -4.32 -29.29 -15.84
CA VAL A 2 -4.69 -30.29 -14.80
C VAL A 2 -3.71 -30.29 -13.60
N ALA A 3 -2.40 -30.24 -13.86
CA ALA A 3 -1.37 -30.16 -12.81
C ALA A 3 -1.41 -28.88 -11.96
N LEU A 4 -2.02 -27.80 -12.46
CA LEU A 4 -2.07 -26.49 -11.80
C LEU A 4 -3.26 -26.41 -10.83
N ALA A 5 -4.40 -26.99 -11.23
CA ALA A 5 -5.55 -27.17 -10.35
C ALA A 5 -5.21 -28.14 -9.19
N ASP A 6 -4.47 -29.22 -9.48
CA ASP A 6 -4.01 -30.17 -8.47
C ASP A 6 -3.02 -29.52 -7.49
N LEU A 7 -2.11 -28.66 -7.98
CA LEU A 7 -1.22 -27.86 -7.13
C LEU A 7 -2.02 -26.87 -6.26
N CYS A 8 -2.99 -26.15 -6.82
CA CYS A 8 -3.83 -25.21 -6.06
C CYS A 8 -4.69 -25.92 -5.01
N VAL A 9 -5.21 -27.13 -5.29
CA VAL A 9 -5.94 -27.96 -4.32
C VAL A 9 -5.00 -28.50 -3.24
N PHE A 10 -3.79 -28.94 -3.61
CA PHE A 10 -2.77 -29.36 -2.66
C PHE A 10 -2.39 -28.20 -1.72
N VAL A 11 -2.18 -27.00 -2.25
CA VAL A 11 -1.81 -25.85 -1.41
C VAL A 11 -3.00 -25.29 -0.62
N ARG A 12 -4.23 -25.37 -1.13
CA ARG A 12 -5.46 -25.13 -0.34
C ARG A 12 -5.59 -26.11 0.82
N ASN A 13 -5.10 -27.34 0.69
CA ASN A 13 -5.06 -28.29 1.80
C ASN A 13 -3.86 -28.04 2.74
N ALA A 14 -2.75 -27.51 2.20
CA ALA A 14 -1.62 -27.02 2.99
C ALA A 14 -1.96 -25.78 3.84
N ALA A 15 -2.94 -25.00 3.42
CA ALA A 15 -3.50 -23.86 4.16
C ALA A 15 -4.17 -24.23 5.50
N ALA A 16 -4.57 -25.48 5.69
CA ALA A 16 -5.23 -25.95 6.91
C ALA A 16 -4.25 -26.45 7.99
N MET A 17 -2.95 -26.14 7.85
CA MET A 17 -1.87 -26.86 8.54
C MET A 17 -1.39 -26.23 9.85
N ASP A 18 -0.89 -27.10 10.73
CA ASP A 18 -0.10 -26.75 11.91
C ASP A 18 1.34 -26.33 11.54
N GLN A 19 2.05 -25.78 12.53
CA GLN A 19 3.40 -25.23 12.39
C GLN A 19 4.44 -26.26 11.88
N ALA A 20 4.24 -27.55 12.15
CA ALA A 20 5.16 -28.62 11.76
C ALA A 20 5.15 -28.89 10.25
N ASN A 21 3.98 -28.77 9.60
CA ASN A 21 3.89 -28.98 8.18
C ASN A 21 4.33 -27.75 7.37
N GLN A 22 4.10 -26.54 7.89
CA GLN A 22 4.63 -25.30 7.31
C GLN A 22 6.17 -25.33 7.21
N ALA A 23 6.87 -25.81 8.25
CA ALA A 23 8.32 -25.96 8.22
C ALA A 23 8.81 -26.96 7.14
N LYS A 24 8.08 -28.07 6.95
CA LYS A 24 8.41 -29.07 5.91
C LYS A 24 8.24 -28.50 4.50
N LEU A 25 7.19 -27.74 4.24
CA LEU A 25 6.93 -27.12 2.94
C LEU A 25 8.04 -26.13 2.56
N ASN A 26 8.48 -25.32 3.52
CA ASN A 26 9.61 -24.43 3.32
C ASN A 26 10.89 -25.21 2.97
N SER A 27 11.20 -26.27 3.71
CA SER A 27 12.38 -27.11 3.41
C SER A 27 12.31 -27.83 2.06
N ALA A 28 11.11 -28.01 1.52
CA ALA A 28 10.87 -28.66 0.23
C ALA A 28 10.85 -27.68 -0.95
N GLY A 29 11.08 -26.37 -0.73
CA GLY A 29 11.09 -25.35 -1.79
C GLY A 29 9.70 -24.94 -2.30
N VAL A 30 8.62 -25.40 -1.66
CA VAL A 30 7.25 -25.18 -2.15
C VAL A 30 6.87 -23.70 -2.16
N ILE A 31 7.38 -22.91 -1.21
CA ILE A 31 7.13 -21.46 -1.17
C ILE A 31 7.72 -20.78 -2.42
N ASP A 32 8.92 -21.19 -2.82
CA ASP A 32 9.59 -20.63 -4.01
C ASP A 32 8.83 -21.00 -5.28
N ASP A 33 8.36 -22.25 -5.39
CA ASP A 33 7.54 -22.70 -6.51
C ASP A 33 6.21 -21.94 -6.62
N ILE A 34 5.56 -21.66 -5.48
CA ILE A 34 4.34 -20.85 -5.45
C ILE A 34 4.62 -19.42 -5.89
N ILE A 35 5.69 -18.80 -5.39
CA ILE A 35 6.11 -17.45 -5.80
C ILE A 35 6.37 -17.41 -7.30
N CYS A 36 7.15 -18.36 -7.84
CA CYS A 36 7.39 -18.48 -9.28
C CYS A 36 6.09 -18.64 -10.06
N THR A 37 5.16 -19.46 -9.57
CA THR A 37 3.84 -19.66 -10.20
C THR A 37 3.05 -18.37 -10.26
N ILE A 38 3.00 -17.58 -9.18
CA ILE A 38 2.31 -16.28 -9.16
C ILE A 38 2.94 -15.34 -10.19
N LYS A 39 4.27 -15.18 -10.17
CA LYS A 39 4.98 -14.27 -11.09
C LYS A 39 4.76 -14.66 -12.55
N SER A 40 4.82 -15.95 -12.87
CA SER A 40 4.55 -16.44 -14.22
C SER A 40 3.08 -16.29 -14.62
N ALA A 41 2.14 -16.59 -13.74
CA ALA A 41 0.70 -16.46 -14.05
C ALA A 41 0.29 -14.99 -14.26
N ALA A 42 0.82 -14.08 -13.44
CA ALA A 42 0.56 -12.64 -13.55
C ALA A 42 1.08 -12.02 -14.87
N GLN A 43 2.05 -12.63 -15.55
CA GLN A 43 2.50 -12.15 -16.87
C GLN A 43 1.46 -12.37 -17.98
N TYR A 44 0.51 -13.28 -17.75
CA TYR A 44 -0.45 -13.73 -18.75
C TYR A 44 -1.89 -13.41 -18.37
N ASP A 45 -2.12 -12.72 -17.24
CA ASP A 45 -3.44 -12.47 -16.66
C ASP A 45 -4.33 -11.62 -17.58
N VAL A 46 -3.76 -10.64 -18.30
CA VAL A 46 -4.46 -9.81 -19.28
C VAL A 46 -4.95 -10.64 -20.47
N THR A 47 -4.26 -11.72 -20.80
CA THR A 47 -4.53 -12.52 -22.00
C THR A 47 -5.42 -13.74 -21.71
N TYR A 48 -5.31 -14.32 -20.51
CA TYR A 48 -6.01 -15.56 -20.15
C TYR A 48 -6.61 -15.46 -18.75
N ALA A 49 -7.94 -15.57 -18.66
CA ALA A 49 -8.67 -15.54 -17.39
C ALA A 49 -8.21 -16.65 -16.42
N GLU A 50 -7.84 -17.82 -16.95
CA GLU A 50 -7.32 -18.94 -16.16
C GLU A 50 -5.97 -18.64 -15.52
N ALA A 51 -5.15 -17.77 -16.13
CA ALA A 51 -3.90 -17.33 -15.55
C ALA A 51 -4.16 -16.41 -14.35
N ALA A 52 -5.15 -15.51 -14.45
CA ALA A 52 -5.55 -14.66 -13.34
C ALA A 52 -6.14 -15.45 -12.16
N ASP A 53 -7.00 -16.44 -12.43
CA ASP A 53 -7.53 -17.36 -11.40
C ASP A 53 -6.39 -18.19 -10.76
N CYS A 54 -5.40 -18.61 -11.53
CA CYS A 54 -4.22 -19.29 -10.99
C CYS A 54 -3.41 -18.38 -10.06
N ALA A 55 -3.14 -17.14 -10.47
CA ALA A 55 -2.41 -16.18 -9.64
C ALA A 55 -3.14 -15.94 -8.32
N ALA A 56 -4.48 -15.79 -8.36
CA ALA A 56 -5.31 -15.63 -7.17
C ALA A 56 -5.22 -16.84 -6.23
N LEU A 57 -5.38 -18.06 -6.77
CA LEU A 57 -5.32 -19.29 -5.97
C LEU A 57 -3.94 -19.51 -5.36
N ALA A 58 -2.87 -19.23 -6.10
CA ALA A 58 -1.49 -19.33 -5.63
C ALA A 58 -1.17 -18.24 -4.58
N GLY A 59 -1.67 -17.02 -4.74
CA GLY A 59 -1.55 -15.95 -3.75
C GLY A 59 -2.26 -16.28 -2.43
N GLN A 60 -3.50 -16.77 -2.51
CA GLN A 60 -4.25 -17.20 -1.32
C GLN A 60 -3.55 -18.35 -0.59
N SER A 61 -3.05 -19.30 -1.37
CA SER A 61 -2.25 -20.43 -0.93
C SER A 61 -1.00 -20.01 -0.16
N LEU A 62 -0.23 -19.09 -0.71
CA LEU A 62 0.94 -18.50 -0.05
C LEU A 62 0.54 -17.80 1.26
N SER A 63 -0.53 -17.01 1.22
CA SER A 63 -1.04 -16.28 2.39
C SER A 63 -1.39 -17.22 3.53
N ASN A 64 -2.07 -18.32 3.22
CA ASN A 64 -2.44 -19.29 4.23
C ASN A 64 -1.22 -20.03 4.81
N ILE A 65 -0.22 -20.35 3.99
CA ILE A 65 1.02 -21.00 4.48
C ILE A 65 1.75 -20.11 5.49
N VAL A 66 1.85 -18.81 5.22
CA VAL A 66 2.58 -17.89 6.10
C VAL A 66 1.77 -17.44 7.31
N THR A 67 0.44 -17.56 7.26
CA THR A 67 -0.44 -17.15 8.37
C THR A 67 -0.13 -17.94 9.65
N GLY A 68 0.05 -17.22 10.76
CA GLY A 68 0.36 -17.82 12.06
C GLY A 68 1.80 -18.36 12.19
N ASN A 69 2.66 -18.18 11.18
CA ASN A 69 4.06 -18.61 11.21
C ASN A 69 5.00 -17.42 11.08
N GLU A 70 5.43 -16.87 12.22
CA GLU A 70 6.32 -15.70 12.26
C GLU A 70 7.59 -15.89 11.43
N ALA A 71 8.26 -17.04 11.54
CA ALA A 71 9.49 -17.30 10.80
C ALA A 71 9.29 -17.26 9.28
N LEU A 72 8.18 -17.83 8.78
CA LEU A 72 7.87 -17.78 7.34
C LEU A 72 7.43 -16.39 6.88
N ARG A 73 6.72 -15.64 7.71
CA ARG A 73 6.37 -14.24 7.40
C ARG A 73 7.62 -13.38 7.29
N TYR A 74 8.54 -13.46 8.26
CA TYR A 74 9.83 -12.78 8.21
C TYR A 74 10.62 -13.14 6.98
N MET A 75 10.77 -14.44 6.69
CA MET A 75 11.48 -14.90 5.50
C MET A 75 10.85 -14.36 4.22
N LEU A 76 9.52 -14.43 4.08
CA LEU A 76 8.83 -13.94 2.88
C LEU A 76 9.01 -12.42 2.71
N VAL A 77 8.79 -11.64 3.77
CA VAL A 77 8.90 -10.18 3.74
C VAL A 77 10.35 -9.76 3.45
N GLU A 78 11.34 -10.38 4.10
CA GLU A 78 12.75 -10.10 3.85
C GLU A 78 13.17 -10.52 2.43
N LYS A 79 12.65 -11.66 1.94
CA LYS A 79 12.89 -12.13 0.58
C LYS A 79 12.38 -11.14 -0.46
N GLU A 80 11.12 -10.78 -0.35
CA GLU A 80 10.43 -10.00 -1.37
C GLU A 80 10.70 -8.50 -1.25
N LEU A 81 10.99 -7.97 -0.05
CA LEU A 81 11.18 -6.52 0.14
C LEU A 81 12.64 -6.10 0.38
N CYS A 82 13.51 -6.98 0.87
CA CYS A 82 14.89 -6.61 1.23
C CYS A 82 15.96 -7.21 0.32
N SER A 83 15.76 -8.41 -0.23
CA SER A 83 16.83 -9.17 -0.91
C SER A 83 16.68 -9.29 -2.42
N ASN A 84 15.51 -8.98 -2.99
CA ASN A 84 15.30 -8.87 -4.43
C ASN A 84 15.28 -7.38 -4.86
N SER A 85 16.45 -6.89 -5.26
CA SER A 85 16.60 -5.91 -6.35
C SER A 85 15.72 -4.64 -6.35
N ASN A 86 15.45 -3.95 -5.23
CA ASN A 86 14.96 -2.55 -5.17
C ASN A 86 13.74 -2.15 -6.06
N LEU A 87 13.11 -3.09 -6.77
CA LEU A 87 12.13 -2.84 -7.81
C LEU A 87 10.79 -3.44 -7.35
N PRO A 88 9.81 -2.59 -7.01
CA PRO A 88 8.50 -3.03 -6.55
C PRO A 88 7.86 -4.05 -7.51
N SER A 89 8.10 -3.88 -8.81
CA SER A 89 7.57 -4.70 -9.89
C SER A 89 7.98 -6.17 -9.88
N GLU A 90 9.03 -6.52 -9.14
CA GLU A 90 9.52 -7.90 -9.06
C GLU A 90 8.96 -8.64 -7.83
N THR A 91 8.24 -7.94 -6.95
CA THR A 91 7.67 -8.55 -5.75
C THR A 91 6.40 -9.34 -6.07
N VAL A 92 6.19 -10.44 -5.36
CA VAL A 92 4.94 -11.22 -5.44
C VAL A 92 3.72 -10.37 -5.12
N TYR A 93 3.87 -9.42 -4.18
CA TYR A 93 2.84 -8.47 -3.81
C TYR A 93 2.42 -7.60 -5.00
N TRP A 94 3.39 -7.06 -5.73
CA TRP A 94 3.10 -6.24 -6.92
C TRP A 94 2.42 -7.03 -8.02
N HIS A 95 2.89 -8.24 -8.31
CA HIS A 95 2.27 -9.07 -9.35
C HIS A 95 0.79 -9.39 -9.05
N LEU A 96 0.42 -9.54 -7.78
CA LEU A 96 -0.98 -9.74 -7.38
C LEU A 96 -1.78 -8.42 -7.42
N LEU A 97 -1.20 -7.31 -6.95
CA LEU A 97 -1.88 -6.00 -6.94
C LEU A 97 -2.00 -5.37 -8.32
N ALA A 98 -1.11 -5.67 -9.26
CA ALA A 98 -1.16 -5.17 -10.64
C ALA A 98 -2.07 -6.01 -11.55
N SER A 99 -2.67 -7.08 -11.00
CA SER A 99 -3.56 -7.96 -11.76
C SER A 99 -4.84 -7.24 -12.19
N THR A 100 -5.30 -7.58 -13.39
CA THR A 100 -6.60 -7.14 -13.94
C THR A 100 -7.80 -7.85 -13.30
N SER A 101 -7.57 -9.00 -12.65
CA SER A 101 -8.60 -9.74 -11.91
C SER A 101 -8.65 -9.31 -10.45
N ASN A 102 -9.82 -8.86 -9.99
CA ASN A 102 -10.01 -8.48 -8.59
C ASN A 102 -9.76 -9.63 -7.61
N LYS A 103 -10.01 -10.89 -8.00
CA LYS A 103 -9.70 -12.03 -7.12
C LYS A 103 -8.21 -12.13 -6.77
N ALA A 104 -7.34 -11.84 -7.74
CA ALA A 104 -5.89 -11.85 -7.50
C ALA A 104 -5.45 -10.62 -6.69
N VAL A 105 -6.10 -9.47 -6.89
CA VAL A 105 -5.90 -8.26 -6.08
C VAL A 105 -6.25 -8.53 -4.62
N ILE A 106 -7.44 -9.07 -4.34
CA ILE A 106 -7.88 -9.48 -3.00
C ILE A 106 -6.88 -10.48 -2.40
N ALA A 107 -6.44 -11.48 -3.16
CA ALA A 107 -5.43 -12.43 -2.68
C ALA A 107 -4.11 -11.74 -2.31
N GLY A 108 -3.69 -10.73 -3.07
CA GLY A 108 -2.55 -9.87 -2.77
C GLY A 108 -2.72 -9.08 -1.48
N LEU A 109 -3.86 -8.41 -1.31
CA LEU A 109 -4.19 -7.66 -0.09
C LEU A 109 -4.24 -8.57 1.14
N VAL A 110 -4.86 -9.74 1.04
CA VAL A 110 -4.89 -10.73 2.12
C VAL A 110 -3.49 -11.23 2.46
N LEU A 111 -2.63 -11.46 1.46
CA LEU A 111 -1.23 -11.84 1.68
C LEU A 111 -0.44 -10.74 2.40
N ILE A 112 -0.60 -9.47 2.01
CA ILE A 112 0.02 -8.32 2.68
C ILE A 112 -0.48 -8.25 4.13
N LEU A 113 -1.80 -8.27 4.32
CA LEU A 113 -2.41 -8.22 5.66
C LEU A 113 -1.85 -9.32 6.55
N ASN A 114 -1.86 -10.58 6.11
CA ASN A 114 -1.40 -11.70 6.92
C ASN A 114 0.12 -11.65 7.19
N SER A 115 0.89 -11.08 6.26
CA SER A 115 2.33 -10.83 6.45
C SER A 115 2.59 -9.82 7.56
N LEU A 116 1.80 -8.74 7.65
CA LEU A 116 2.07 -7.62 8.56
C LEU A 116 1.29 -7.71 9.89
N LYS A 117 0.15 -8.39 9.92
CA LYS A 117 -0.79 -8.37 11.04
C LYS A 117 -0.16 -8.85 12.34
N GLY A 118 -0.28 -8.00 13.36
CA GLY A 118 0.18 -8.29 14.72
C GLY A 118 1.70 -8.26 14.89
N ASP A 119 2.46 -7.80 13.89
CA ASP A 119 3.92 -7.71 13.96
C ASP A 119 4.42 -6.32 13.50
N PRO A 120 4.67 -5.40 14.44
CA PRO A 120 5.18 -4.07 14.13
C PRO A 120 6.58 -4.10 13.47
N GLY A 121 7.37 -5.14 13.70
CA GLY A 121 8.70 -5.30 13.09
C GLY A 121 8.60 -5.51 11.58
N LEU A 122 7.69 -6.39 11.16
CA LEU A 122 7.41 -6.63 9.74
C LEU A 122 6.79 -5.41 9.06
N ALA A 123 5.86 -4.73 9.74
CA ALA A 123 5.29 -3.47 9.24
C ALA A 123 6.36 -2.40 9.06
N LYS A 124 7.32 -2.30 9.98
CA LYS A 124 8.47 -1.41 9.85
C LYS A 124 9.39 -1.78 8.67
N ILE A 125 9.69 -3.06 8.48
CA ILE A 125 10.46 -3.52 7.32
C ILE A 125 9.75 -3.12 6.03
N PHE A 126 8.44 -3.38 5.94
CA PHE A 126 7.62 -2.98 4.80
C PHE A 126 7.76 -1.48 4.52
N CYS A 127 7.49 -0.62 5.50
CA CYS A 127 7.50 0.83 5.32
C CYS A 127 8.91 1.43 5.07
N SER A 128 9.97 0.77 5.53
CA SER A 128 11.36 1.24 5.32
C SER A 128 11.99 0.75 4.02
N SER A 129 11.38 -0.26 3.38
CA SER A 129 11.86 -0.80 2.11
C SER A 129 11.34 0.02 0.92
N GLN A 130 12.18 0.25 -0.10
CA GLN A 130 11.76 0.93 -1.33
C GLN A 130 10.58 0.22 -2.01
N ALA A 131 10.60 -1.12 -2.03
CA ALA A 131 9.53 -1.93 -2.58
C ALA A 131 8.22 -1.77 -1.78
N GLY A 132 8.27 -1.83 -0.45
CA GLY A 132 7.09 -1.66 0.40
C GLY A 132 6.51 -0.25 0.37
N GLN A 133 7.33 0.79 0.26
CA GLN A 133 6.84 2.16 0.04
C GLN A 133 6.06 2.31 -1.27
N ALA A 134 6.57 1.73 -2.35
CA ALA A 134 5.85 1.72 -3.62
C ALA A 134 4.56 0.89 -3.59
N LEU A 135 4.56 -0.23 -2.87
CA LEU A 135 3.35 -1.02 -2.63
C LEU A 135 2.32 -0.24 -1.81
N ALA A 136 2.75 0.53 -0.80
CA ALA A 136 1.87 1.41 -0.02
C ALA A 136 1.21 2.48 -0.91
N ALA A 137 1.94 3.03 -1.87
CA ALA A 137 1.38 3.96 -2.84
C ALA A 137 0.31 3.31 -3.73
N VAL A 138 0.58 2.11 -4.25
CA VAL A 138 -0.41 1.36 -5.06
C VAL A 138 -1.67 1.03 -4.24
N ILE A 139 -1.50 0.60 -2.99
CA ILE A 139 -2.62 0.41 -2.04
C ILE A 139 -3.42 1.71 -1.90
N GLY A 140 -2.73 2.85 -1.86
CA GLY A 140 -3.35 4.17 -1.83
C GLY A 140 -4.20 4.48 -3.06
N GLU A 141 -3.64 4.31 -4.25
CA GLU A 141 -4.33 4.54 -5.54
C GLU A 141 -5.64 3.75 -5.64
N ARG A 142 -5.67 2.52 -5.11
CA ARG A 142 -6.86 1.65 -5.10
C ARG A 142 -8.05 2.21 -4.30
N PHE A 143 -7.84 3.13 -3.35
CA PHE A 143 -8.95 3.78 -2.66
C PHE A 143 -9.77 4.70 -3.58
N GLY A 144 -9.14 5.28 -4.61
CA GLY A 144 -9.80 6.19 -5.55
C GLY A 144 -10.58 5.48 -6.67
N GLU A 145 -10.27 4.22 -6.95
CA GLU A 145 -10.84 3.48 -8.09
C GLU A 145 -12.15 2.73 -7.77
N SER A 146 -12.46 2.49 -6.50
CA SER A 146 -13.59 1.65 -6.08
C SER A 146 -14.87 2.46 -5.83
N GLU A 147 -15.56 2.89 -6.89
CA GLU A 147 -16.74 3.73 -6.71
C GLU A 147 -18.01 3.03 -6.18
N ASP A 148 -18.23 1.70 -6.28
CA ASP A 148 -19.56 1.21 -5.80
C ASP A 148 -19.81 -0.25 -5.32
N ASP A 149 -18.93 -1.27 -5.39
CA ASP A 149 -19.39 -2.64 -5.03
C ASP A 149 -18.41 -3.59 -4.30
N GLU A 150 -17.24 -3.12 -3.87
CA GLU A 150 -16.18 -4.01 -3.33
C GLU A 150 -15.91 -3.79 -1.84
N ALA A 151 -16.91 -4.11 -1.01
CA ALA A 151 -16.83 -3.98 0.45
C ALA A 151 -15.66 -4.76 1.06
N GLU A 152 -15.29 -5.91 0.48
CA GLU A 152 -14.17 -6.73 0.94
C GLU A 152 -12.82 -6.05 0.67
N GLU A 153 -12.59 -5.57 -0.55
CA GLU A 153 -11.37 -4.83 -0.90
C GLU A 153 -11.21 -3.58 -0.03
N LYS A 154 -12.25 -2.74 0.07
CA LYS A 154 -12.22 -1.55 0.94
C LYS A 154 -11.88 -1.90 2.39
N THR A 155 -12.45 -2.98 2.93
CA THR A 155 -12.15 -3.43 4.29
C THR A 155 -10.69 -3.84 4.45
N LEU A 156 -10.13 -4.58 3.48
CA LEU A 156 -8.73 -4.98 3.48
C LEU A 156 -7.80 -3.78 3.37
N LEU A 157 -8.08 -2.87 2.44
CA LEU A 157 -7.32 -1.64 2.24
C LEU A 157 -7.27 -0.81 3.53
N TYR A 158 -8.42 -0.57 4.18
CA TYR A 158 -8.45 0.16 5.46
C TYR A 158 -7.70 -0.57 6.58
N THR A 159 -7.79 -1.89 6.64
CA THR A 159 -7.10 -2.67 7.68
C THR A 159 -5.59 -2.60 7.50
N ILE A 160 -5.09 -2.72 6.26
CA ILE A 160 -3.66 -2.61 5.95
C ILE A 160 -3.19 -1.19 6.27
N LEU A 161 -3.91 -0.17 5.83
CA LEU A 161 -3.57 1.23 6.10
C LEU A 161 -3.47 1.50 7.61
N SER A 162 -4.39 0.96 8.42
CA SER A 162 -4.32 1.06 9.88
C SER A 162 -3.02 0.45 10.44
N ILE A 163 -2.60 -0.72 9.95
CA ILE A 163 -1.34 -1.36 10.38
C ILE A 163 -0.14 -0.50 10.00
N LEU A 164 -0.12 0.06 8.79
CA LEU A 164 0.97 0.91 8.32
C LEU A 164 1.08 2.19 9.16
N ILE A 165 -0.04 2.85 9.46
CA ILE A 165 -0.08 4.04 10.33
C ILE A 165 0.40 3.68 11.74
N GLU A 166 -0.07 2.57 12.31
CA GLU A 166 0.31 2.11 13.66
C GLU A 166 1.80 1.75 13.77
N SER A 167 2.44 1.37 12.66
CA SER A 167 3.89 1.09 12.63
C SER A 167 4.75 2.34 12.79
N GLY A 168 4.19 3.54 12.55
CA GLY A 168 4.91 4.82 12.66
C GLY A 168 6.08 4.98 11.68
N CYS A 169 6.19 4.15 10.65
CA CYS A 169 7.38 4.09 9.79
C CYS A 169 7.14 4.57 8.34
N LEU A 170 6.04 5.28 8.09
CA LEU A 170 5.72 5.82 6.77
C LEU A 170 6.58 7.04 6.46
N GLU A 171 7.81 6.78 6.03
CA GLU A 171 8.65 7.78 5.39
C GLU A 171 8.27 7.81 3.90
N LEU A 172 7.41 8.77 3.53
CA LEU A 172 7.20 9.07 2.11
C LEU A 172 8.50 9.67 1.60
N VAL A 173 9.16 8.99 0.66
CA VAL A 173 10.26 9.57 -0.10
C VAL A 173 9.66 10.63 -1.00
N LEU A 174 9.58 11.85 -0.48
CA LEU A 174 9.19 13.03 -1.22
C LEU A 174 10.43 13.47 -1.98
N THR A 175 10.42 13.23 -3.29
CA THR A 175 11.40 13.88 -4.17
C THR A 175 10.98 15.33 -4.39
N ASP A 176 11.86 16.12 -5.02
CA ASP A 176 11.51 17.46 -5.47
C ASP A 176 10.28 17.48 -6.41
N GLU A 177 9.88 16.34 -6.96
CA GLU A 177 8.67 16.20 -7.76
C GLU A 177 7.62 15.40 -6.99
N LEU A 178 6.42 15.97 -6.86
CA LEU A 178 5.27 15.23 -6.34
C LEU A 178 4.85 14.19 -7.38
N GLU A 179 5.00 12.91 -7.03
CA GLU A 179 4.55 11.82 -7.87
C GLU A 179 3.04 11.54 -7.62
N PRO A 180 2.27 11.11 -8.65
CA PRO A 180 0.86 10.70 -8.50
C PRO A 180 0.63 9.65 -7.39
N LYS A 181 1.63 8.81 -7.14
CA LYS A 181 1.66 7.79 -6.09
C LYS A 181 1.53 8.36 -4.67
N VAL A 182 2.08 9.55 -4.43
CA VAL A 182 1.97 10.27 -3.15
C VAL A 182 0.53 10.77 -2.95
N CYS A 183 -0.14 11.15 -4.04
CA CYS A 183 -1.54 11.56 -4.03
C CYS A 183 -2.50 10.42 -3.69
N GLY A 184 -2.33 9.22 -4.25
CA GLY A 184 -3.17 8.07 -3.92
C GLY A 184 -3.09 7.68 -2.43
N PHE A 185 -1.88 7.73 -1.85
CA PHE A 185 -1.72 7.49 -0.42
C PHE A 185 -2.39 8.57 0.45
N LEU A 186 -2.33 9.84 0.03
CA LEU A 186 -3.05 10.93 0.70
C LEU A 186 -4.56 10.77 0.63
N ASP A 187 -5.11 10.32 -0.49
CA ASP A 187 -6.54 10.05 -0.63
C ASP A 187 -6.98 8.91 0.28
N ALA A 188 -6.18 7.85 0.36
CA ALA A 188 -6.41 6.75 1.27
C ALA A 188 -6.44 7.22 2.73
N LEU A 189 -5.50 8.09 3.12
CA LEU A 189 -5.49 8.70 4.46
C LEU A 189 -6.69 9.61 4.68
N ALA A 190 -7.04 10.45 3.71
CA ALA A 190 -8.21 11.32 3.79
C ALA A 190 -9.50 10.51 3.94
N ALA A 191 -9.66 9.45 3.14
CA ALA A 191 -10.78 8.52 3.22
C ALA A 191 -10.80 7.79 4.57
N TYR A 192 -9.66 7.35 5.08
CA TYR A 192 -9.57 6.69 6.38
C TYR A 192 -9.96 7.61 7.53
N CYS A 193 -9.45 8.85 7.53
CA CYS A 193 -9.83 9.86 8.51
C CYS A 193 -11.31 10.24 8.40
N ASN A 194 -11.85 10.41 7.19
CA ASN A 194 -13.26 10.77 6.99
C ASN A 194 -14.24 9.67 7.37
N ASN A 195 -13.88 8.40 7.18
CA ASN A 195 -14.77 7.26 7.41
C ASN A 195 -14.62 6.62 8.80
N ASN A 196 -13.64 7.03 9.60
CA ASN A 196 -13.45 6.53 10.97
C ASN A 196 -13.64 7.63 12.01
N ALA A 197 -14.81 7.69 12.62
CA ALA A 197 -15.15 8.66 13.67
C ALA A 197 -14.58 8.31 15.06
N ASP A 198 -13.71 7.30 15.19
CA ASP A 198 -13.16 6.88 16.49
C ASP A 198 -12.10 7.89 16.97
N PRO A 199 -12.30 8.57 18.12
CA PRO A 199 -11.32 9.49 18.70
C PRO A 199 -9.93 8.86 18.93
N ALA A 200 -9.83 7.54 19.08
CA ALA A 200 -8.56 6.84 19.20
C ALA A 200 -7.81 6.77 17.85
N VAL A 201 -8.51 6.76 16.71
CA VAL A 201 -7.91 6.81 15.37
C VAL A 201 -7.33 8.21 15.13
N TYR A 202 -8.09 9.27 15.45
CA TYR A 202 -7.62 10.64 15.31
C TYR A 202 -6.46 10.98 16.24
N ASN A 203 -6.49 10.54 17.50
CA ASN A 203 -5.34 10.70 18.40
C ASN A 203 -4.12 9.94 17.88
N ARG A 204 -4.29 8.73 17.32
CA ARG A 204 -3.17 7.98 16.71
C ARG A 204 -2.61 8.70 15.49
N VAL A 205 -3.45 9.26 14.63
CA VAL A 205 -3.05 10.10 13.49
C VAL A 205 -2.34 11.38 13.94
N ALA A 206 -2.84 12.05 14.98
CA ALA A 206 -2.27 13.28 15.51
C ALA A 206 -1.00 13.10 16.35
N THR A 207 -0.76 11.91 16.93
CA THR A 207 0.46 11.61 17.70
C THR A 207 1.48 10.77 16.95
N SER A 208 1.12 10.19 15.80
CA SER A 208 2.07 9.50 14.94
C SER A 208 2.88 10.50 14.11
N ASP A 209 3.99 10.04 13.54
CA ASP A 209 4.79 10.79 12.58
C ASP A 209 3.99 11.24 11.34
N LEU A 210 2.71 10.86 11.22
CA LEU A 210 1.80 11.24 10.15
C LEU A 210 1.58 12.76 10.06
N LEU A 211 1.55 13.51 11.17
CA LEU A 211 1.56 14.98 11.10
C LEU A 211 2.87 15.53 10.52
N GLN A 212 4.00 14.87 10.80
CA GLN A 212 5.28 15.22 10.17
C GLN A 212 5.26 14.85 8.68
N THR A 213 4.66 13.72 8.32
CA THR A 213 4.43 13.30 6.93
C THR A 213 3.57 14.32 6.18
N ILE A 214 2.43 14.73 6.75
CA ILE A 214 1.56 15.77 6.21
C ILE A 214 2.31 17.10 6.06
N HIS A 215 3.08 17.49 7.08
CA HIS A 215 3.91 18.70 7.03
C HIS A 215 4.98 18.63 5.94
N ALA A 216 5.65 17.48 5.76
CA ALA A 216 6.64 17.26 4.72
C ALA A 216 6.02 17.34 3.32
N ILE A 217 4.81 16.79 3.14
CA ILE A 217 4.03 16.92 1.90
C ILE A 217 3.70 18.38 1.61
N LEU A 218 3.18 19.13 2.59
CA LEU A 218 2.88 20.55 2.43
C LEU A 218 4.13 21.38 2.08
N THR A 219 5.27 21.04 2.69
CA THR A 219 6.56 21.66 2.39
C THR A 219 6.98 21.38 0.94
N SER A 220 6.80 20.13 0.47
CA SER A 220 7.10 19.72 -0.90
C SER A 220 6.16 20.40 -1.92
N CYS A 221 4.87 20.50 -1.61
CA CYS A 221 3.91 21.28 -2.41
C CYS A 221 4.33 22.75 -2.51
N SER A 222 4.76 23.36 -1.40
CA SER A 222 5.23 24.75 -1.39
C SER A 222 6.49 24.95 -2.24
N ALA A 223 7.45 24.02 -2.19
CA ALA A 223 8.64 24.05 -3.02
C ALA A 223 8.31 23.89 -4.52
N ALA A 224 7.42 22.95 -4.87
CA ALA A 224 6.97 22.72 -6.24
C ALA A 224 6.24 23.95 -6.82
N LEU A 225 5.30 24.55 -6.07
CA LEU A 225 4.63 25.79 -6.49
C LEU A 225 5.65 26.92 -6.69
N SER A 226 6.61 27.07 -5.77
CA SER A 226 7.63 28.10 -5.88
C SER A 226 8.46 27.97 -7.17
N ARG A 227 8.79 26.74 -7.59
CA ARG A 227 9.48 26.49 -8.86
C ARG A 227 8.62 26.83 -10.09
N ILE A 228 7.36 26.40 -10.09
CA ILE A 228 6.41 26.70 -11.19
C ILE A 228 6.25 28.23 -11.38
N PHE A 229 6.16 28.97 -10.27
CA PHE A 229 6.00 30.42 -10.31
C PHE A 229 7.32 31.21 -10.45
N GLN A 230 8.49 30.62 -10.16
CA GLN A 230 9.79 31.24 -10.45
C GLN A 230 10.24 31.02 -11.89
N GLY A 231 10.00 29.83 -12.47
CA GLY A 231 10.30 29.55 -13.89
C GLY A 231 9.47 30.39 -14.87
N SER A 232 8.32 30.91 -14.44
CA SER A 232 7.50 31.83 -15.24
C SER A 232 7.98 33.30 -15.19
N SER A 233 8.97 33.62 -14.35
CA SER A 233 9.54 34.97 -14.21
C SER A 233 10.81 35.19 -15.04
N GLU A 234 11.48 34.13 -15.50
CA GLU A 234 12.69 34.21 -16.33
C GLU A 234 12.35 33.88 -17.80
N ALA A 235 11.59 34.76 -18.45
CA ALA A 235 11.37 34.67 -19.89
C ALA A 235 12.62 35.16 -20.65
N GLU A 236 13.48 34.23 -21.09
CA GLU A 236 14.32 34.47 -22.27
C GLU A 236 13.48 34.26 -23.55
N PRO A 237 13.70 35.04 -24.63
CA PRO A 237 12.83 35.01 -25.78
C PRO A 237 13.16 33.86 -26.74
N ILE A 238 12.13 33.04 -26.99
CA ILE A 238 11.82 32.31 -28.23
C ILE A 238 12.78 31.15 -28.58
N GLY A 239 12.39 29.96 -28.15
CA GLY A 239 12.90 28.69 -28.69
C GLY A 239 12.40 27.47 -27.93
N SER A 240 11.23 26.97 -28.34
CA SER A 240 10.63 25.65 -28.02
C SER A 240 10.25 25.32 -26.56
N ASP A 241 8.92 25.20 -26.36
CA ASP A 241 8.25 24.24 -25.45
C ASP A 241 8.22 24.49 -23.93
N ASP A 242 8.21 25.73 -23.46
CA ASP A 242 7.79 26.04 -22.09
C ASP A 242 6.25 26.08 -21.96
N SER A 243 5.60 24.95 -22.22
CA SER A 243 4.25 24.75 -21.68
C SER A 243 4.41 24.49 -20.18
N VAL A 244 3.88 25.36 -19.34
CA VAL A 244 3.71 25.09 -17.91
C VAL A 244 3.20 23.66 -17.76
N ASP A 245 3.96 22.81 -17.08
CA ASP A 245 3.61 21.40 -16.93
C ASP A 245 2.31 21.28 -16.12
N MET A 246 1.20 21.16 -16.84
CA MET A 246 -0.14 21.08 -16.28
C MET A 246 -0.28 19.83 -15.41
N GLN A 247 0.49 18.77 -15.69
CA GLN A 247 0.50 17.55 -14.88
C GLN A 247 1.05 17.84 -13.48
N SER A 248 2.18 18.54 -13.38
CA SER A 248 2.74 18.98 -12.10
C SER A 248 1.78 19.86 -11.29
N ILE A 249 1.09 20.81 -11.94
CA ILE A 249 0.08 21.66 -11.27
C ILE A 249 -1.07 20.81 -10.71
N MET A 250 -1.60 19.88 -11.51
CA MET A 250 -2.72 19.03 -11.10
C MET A 250 -2.33 18.13 -9.92
N THR A 251 -1.12 17.55 -9.93
CA THR A 251 -0.63 16.72 -8.81
C THR A 251 -0.49 17.54 -7.53
N VAL A 252 0.07 18.74 -7.60
CA VAL A 252 0.20 19.63 -6.44
C VAL A 252 -1.16 20.05 -5.89
N HIS A 253 -2.09 20.46 -6.77
CA HIS A 253 -3.44 20.84 -6.37
C HIS A 253 -4.16 19.67 -5.68
N HIS A 254 -4.04 18.47 -6.23
CA HIS A 254 -4.61 17.26 -5.68
C HIS A 254 -4.06 16.95 -4.28
N ALA A 255 -2.73 16.90 -4.13
CA ALA A 255 -2.08 16.66 -2.83
C ALA A 255 -2.50 17.67 -1.75
N LEU A 256 -2.63 18.95 -2.13
CA LEU A 256 -3.14 19.99 -1.23
C LEU A 256 -4.60 19.74 -0.82
N GLY A 257 -5.47 19.37 -1.76
CA GLY A 257 -6.87 19.05 -1.51
C GLY A 257 -7.03 17.92 -0.47
N SER A 258 -6.36 16.80 -0.69
CA SER A 258 -6.42 15.64 0.22
C SER A 258 -5.82 15.97 1.59
N THR A 259 -4.74 16.75 1.64
CA THR A 259 -4.14 17.23 2.89
C THR A 259 -5.09 18.12 3.69
N ILE A 260 -5.76 19.07 3.03
CA ILE A 260 -6.75 19.95 3.66
C ILE A 260 -7.91 19.11 4.20
N SER A 261 -8.38 18.10 3.46
CA SER A 261 -9.41 17.19 3.94
C SER A 261 -8.98 16.50 5.24
N ILE A 262 -7.78 15.91 5.29
CA ILE A 262 -7.26 15.21 6.48
C ILE A 262 -7.23 16.15 7.70
N ILE A 263 -6.66 17.35 7.53
CA ILE A 263 -6.61 18.36 8.59
C ILE A 263 -8.02 18.74 9.03
N GLY A 264 -8.95 18.91 8.08
CA GLY A 264 -10.36 19.16 8.33
C GLY A 264 -11.01 18.08 9.20
N SER A 265 -10.84 16.80 8.86
CA SER A 265 -11.40 15.68 9.64
C SER A 265 -10.83 15.66 11.07
N ILE A 266 -9.51 15.80 11.21
CA ILE A 266 -8.84 15.81 12.51
C ILE A 266 -9.35 16.98 13.36
N THR A 267 -9.41 18.19 12.79
CA THR A 267 -9.76 19.41 13.55
C THR A 267 -11.24 19.49 13.90
N THR A 268 -12.13 19.02 13.01
CA THR A 268 -13.58 19.05 13.23
C THR A 268 -14.00 18.05 14.32
N ASP A 269 -13.40 16.87 14.34
CA ASP A 269 -13.75 15.81 15.31
C ASP A 269 -12.93 15.85 16.61
N MET A 270 -11.75 16.50 16.64
CA MET A 270 -10.99 16.74 17.88
C MET A 270 -11.46 17.98 18.65
N ALA A 271 -12.21 18.90 18.04
CA ALA A 271 -12.70 20.10 18.71
C ALA A 271 -13.48 19.80 20.02
N PRO A 272 -14.38 18.80 20.08
CA PRO A 272 -15.08 18.44 21.32
C PRO A 272 -14.14 17.86 22.38
N THR A 273 -13.14 17.05 22.00
CA THR A 273 -12.22 16.38 22.92
C THR A 273 -11.16 17.33 23.49
N LEU A 274 -10.70 18.30 22.69
CA LEU A 274 -9.83 19.38 23.15
C LEU A 274 -10.58 20.33 24.09
N VAL A 275 -11.83 20.70 23.76
CA VAL A 275 -12.68 21.53 24.63
C VAL A 275 -13.01 20.82 25.96
N ASP A 276 -13.24 19.50 25.95
CA ASP A 276 -13.49 18.72 27.16
C ASP A 276 -12.24 18.55 28.04
N ARG A 277 -11.03 18.50 27.44
CA ARG A 277 -9.76 18.51 28.20
C ARG A 277 -9.41 19.88 28.76
N VAL A 278 -9.70 20.96 28.04
CA VAL A 278 -9.48 22.34 28.49
C VAL A 278 -10.50 22.77 29.54
N SER A 279 -11.71 22.23 29.52
CA SER A 279 -12.74 22.53 30.54
C SER A 279 -12.59 21.73 31.84
N LYS A 280 -11.75 20.68 31.85
CA LYS A 280 -11.45 19.83 33.02
C LYS A 280 -10.06 20.07 33.63
N GLY A 281 -9.25 20.94 33.02
CA GLY A 281 -7.98 21.46 33.59
C GLY A 281 -8.18 22.84 34.18
#